data_AF-A0A951CT01-F1
#
_entry.id   AF-A0A951CT01-F1
#
_cell.length_a   1.000
_cell.length_b   1.000
_cell.length_c   1.000
_cell.angle_alpha   90.00
_cell.angle_beta   90.00
_cell.angle_gamma   90.00
#
_symmetry.space_group_name_H-M   'P 1'
#
loop_
_entity.id
_entity.type
_entity.pdbx_description
1 polymer ?
#
loop_
_entity_poly.entity_id
_entity_poly.type
_entity_poly.pdbx_seq_one_letter_code
_entity_poly.pdbx_strand_id
1 'polypeptide(L)'
;MGKAALFLLAFTAYAQAPTSQRVATMSQLMIDIIYPTSDAIFYIEREPPKTDVDWERVRQNALTVAESANLLMMPGRARDNDKWMADAKLLLDAGASAYTAAIAKDLNAMVALNQQLYEACVTCHMDYRPNYGRRPTGAGQKKQ
;
A
#
# COMPACT_ATOMS: atom_id res chain seq x y z
N MET A 1 25.00 -64.33 -14.33
CA MET A 1 25.16 -62.97 -14.91
C MET A 1 23.78 -62.33 -14.96
N GLY A 2 23.48 -61.40 -14.04
CA GLY A 2 22.21 -60.69 -14.02
C GLY A 2 22.39 -59.36 -13.30
N LYS A 3 22.63 -58.28 -14.06
CA LYS A 3 22.72 -56.93 -13.51
C LYS A 3 21.30 -56.35 -13.46
N ALA A 4 20.75 -56.23 -12.26
CA ALA A 4 19.55 -55.44 -12.03
C ALA A 4 19.91 -53.96 -12.16
N ALA A 5 19.34 -53.28 -13.15
CA ALA A 5 19.44 -51.83 -13.31
C ALA A 5 18.38 -51.17 -12.43
N LEU A 6 18.82 -50.49 -11.37
CA LEU A 6 17.95 -49.71 -10.49
C LEU A 6 17.75 -48.32 -11.10
N PHE A 7 16.59 -48.10 -11.71
CA PHE A 7 16.16 -46.76 -12.16
C PHE A 7 15.61 -45.97 -10.97
N LEU A 8 16.36 -44.98 -10.50
CA LEU A 8 15.89 -43.97 -9.54
C LEU A 8 15.06 -42.92 -10.28
N LEU A 9 13.73 -43.00 -10.17
CA LEU A 9 12.80 -41.94 -10.59
C LEU A 9 12.82 -40.83 -9.53
N ALA A 10 13.45 -39.70 -9.85
CA ALA A 10 13.37 -38.49 -9.04
C ALA A 10 12.00 -37.82 -9.27
N PHE A 11 11.11 -37.89 -8.28
CA PHE A 11 9.89 -37.10 -8.26
C PHE A 11 10.22 -35.65 -7.85
N THR A 12 10.24 -34.73 -8.82
CA THR A 12 10.22 -33.29 -8.52
C THR A 12 8.81 -32.90 -8.07
N ALA A 13 8.63 -32.69 -6.78
CA ALA A 13 7.41 -32.10 -6.25
C ALA A 13 7.34 -30.63 -6.69
N TYR A 14 6.47 -30.32 -7.65
CA TYR A 14 6.11 -28.94 -7.96
C TYR A 14 5.19 -28.43 -6.85
N ALA A 15 5.75 -27.66 -5.91
CA ALA A 15 4.93 -26.89 -4.99
C ALA A 15 4.18 -25.82 -5.80
N GLN A 16 2.87 -26.00 -5.99
CA GLN A 16 2.03 -24.94 -6.55
C GLN A 16 1.96 -23.82 -5.51
N ALA A 17 2.55 -22.66 -5.82
CA ALA A 17 2.41 -21.49 -4.98
C ALA A 17 0.92 -21.09 -4.92
N PRO A 18 0.38 -20.74 -3.73
CA PRO A 18 -0.99 -20.26 -3.64
C PRO A 18 -1.18 -19.03 -4.53
N THR A 19 -2.20 -19.07 -5.38
CA THR A 19 -2.55 -17.94 -6.24
C THR A 19 -3.13 -16.82 -5.38
N SER A 20 -2.48 -15.66 -5.37
CA SER A 20 -3.02 -14.49 -4.67
C SER A 20 -4.22 -13.91 -5.41
N GLN A 21 -5.36 -13.81 -4.73
CA GLN A 21 -6.58 -13.22 -5.28
C GLN A 21 -6.63 -11.71 -5.01
N ARG A 22 -6.92 -10.93 -6.06
CA ARG A 22 -7.23 -9.50 -5.95
C ARG A 22 -8.71 -9.33 -5.63
N VAL A 23 -9.05 -9.26 -4.34
CA VAL A 23 -10.44 -9.04 -3.89
C VAL A 23 -10.95 -7.67 -4.32
N ALA A 24 -10.19 -6.61 -4.01
CA ALA A 24 -10.55 -5.23 -4.36
C ALA A 24 -10.03 -4.82 -5.75
N THR A 25 -10.81 -4.04 -6.48
CA THR A 25 -10.33 -3.24 -7.62
C THR A 25 -9.28 -2.22 -7.17
N MET A 26 -8.59 -1.56 -8.11
CA MET A 26 -7.67 -0.46 -7.77
C MET A 26 -8.40 0.68 -7.05
N SER A 27 -9.59 1.05 -7.54
CA SER A 27 -10.37 2.13 -6.91
C SER A 27 -10.82 1.79 -5.50
N GLN A 28 -11.27 0.56 -5.26
CA GLN A 28 -11.66 0.11 -3.92
C GLN A 28 -10.46 0.06 -2.97
N LEU A 29 -9.30 -0.45 -3.43
CA LEU A 29 -8.09 -0.42 -2.61
C LEU A 29 -7.68 1.01 -2.22
N MET A 30 -7.77 1.96 -3.17
CA MET A 30 -7.43 3.36 -2.89
C MET A 30 -8.46 4.03 -1.96
N ILE A 31 -9.76 3.85 -2.21
CA ILE A 31 -10.83 4.58 -1.51
C ILE A 31 -11.18 3.94 -0.16
N ASP A 32 -11.27 2.61 -0.10
CA ASP A 32 -11.80 1.91 1.07
C ASP A 32 -10.70 1.55 2.08
N ILE A 33 -9.43 1.60 1.69
CA ILE A 33 -8.29 1.22 2.54
C ILE A 33 -7.25 2.34 2.62
N ILE A 34 -6.58 2.67 1.51
CA ILE A 34 -5.41 3.58 1.56
C ILE A 34 -5.82 4.98 2.01
N TYR A 35 -6.89 5.55 1.43
CA TYR A 35 -7.36 6.88 1.78
C TYR A 35 -7.71 7.02 3.29
N PRO A 36 -8.65 6.24 3.86
CA PRO A 36 -9.04 6.43 5.26
C PRO A 36 -7.92 6.10 6.25
N THR A 37 -7.01 5.19 5.91
CA THR A 37 -5.88 4.87 6.80
C THR A 37 -4.77 5.91 6.73
N SER A 38 -4.58 6.58 5.58
CA SER A 38 -3.63 7.69 5.43
C SER A 38 -4.01 8.93 6.24
N ASP A 39 -5.30 9.14 6.54
CA ASP A 39 -5.78 10.26 7.36
C ASP A 39 -5.13 10.28 8.75
N ALA A 40 -4.83 9.10 9.32
CA ALA A 40 -4.16 8.99 10.62
C ALA A 40 -2.73 9.54 10.62
N ILE A 41 -2.11 9.66 9.45
CA ILE A 41 -0.79 10.27 9.27
C ILE A 41 -0.98 11.75 8.93
N PHE A 42 -1.72 12.05 7.86
CA PHE A 42 -1.90 13.42 7.35
C PHE A 42 -2.47 14.39 8.38
N TYR A 43 -3.36 13.92 9.25
CA TYR A 43 -4.12 14.77 10.15
C TYR A 43 -3.79 14.54 11.62
N ILE A 44 -2.66 13.90 11.91
CA ILE A 44 -2.26 13.58 13.28
C ILE A 44 -2.18 14.81 14.20
N GLU A 45 -1.85 15.99 13.65
CA GLU A 45 -1.79 17.24 14.42
C GLU A 45 -3.16 17.82 14.77
N ARG A 46 -4.22 17.45 14.03
CA ARG A 46 -5.57 17.96 14.30
C ARG A 46 -6.12 17.40 15.60
N GLU A 47 -5.83 16.15 15.87
CA GLU A 47 -6.17 15.47 17.12
C GLU A 47 -5.02 14.54 17.54
N PRO A 48 -3.99 15.07 18.21
CA PRO A 48 -2.83 14.28 18.62
C PRO A 48 -3.22 13.12 19.54
N PRO A 49 -2.65 11.92 19.35
CA PRO A 49 -2.92 10.77 20.21
C PRO A 49 -2.57 11.05 21.68
N LYS A 50 -3.51 10.78 22.61
CA LYS A 50 -3.33 11.08 24.04
C LYS A 50 -3.11 9.83 24.87
N THR A 51 -3.64 8.71 24.40
CA THR A 51 -3.62 7.43 25.10
C THR A 51 -2.89 6.37 24.30
N ASP A 52 -2.52 5.28 24.97
CA ASP A 52 -1.92 4.11 24.32
C ASP A 52 -2.85 3.49 23.26
N VAL A 53 -4.16 3.57 23.49
CA VAL A 53 -5.17 3.11 22.53
C VAL A 53 -5.20 3.99 21.29
N ASP A 54 -5.02 5.31 21.44
CA ASP A 54 -4.94 6.22 20.28
C ASP A 54 -3.68 5.94 19.46
N TRP A 55 -2.53 5.77 20.12
CA TRP A 55 -1.28 5.42 19.46
C TRP A 55 -1.35 4.06 18.76
N GLU A 56 -2.01 3.08 19.37
CA GLU A 56 -2.25 1.77 18.76
C GLU A 56 -3.08 1.90 17.46
N ARG A 57 -4.11 2.74 17.44
CA ARG A 57 -4.91 3.00 16.22
C ARG A 57 -4.07 3.66 15.13
N VAL A 58 -3.25 4.65 15.47
CA VAL A 58 -2.32 5.29 14.51
C VAL A 58 -1.35 4.26 13.93
N ARG A 59 -0.77 3.42 14.80
CA ARG A 59 0.14 2.34 14.40
C ARG A 59 -0.54 1.35 13.44
N GLN A 60 -1.75 0.89 13.75
CA GLN A 60 -2.52 -0.02 12.90
C GLN A 60 -2.84 0.58 11.53
N ASN A 61 -3.22 1.85 11.48
CA ASN A 61 -3.49 2.57 10.23
C ASN A 61 -2.22 2.72 9.39
N ALA A 62 -1.10 3.13 10.00
CA ALA A 62 0.18 3.25 9.31
C ALA A 62 0.67 1.91 8.73
N LEU A 63 0.51 0.82 9.48
CA LEU A 63 0.81 -0.52 8.98
C LEU A 63 -0.06 -0.89 7.78
N THR A 64 -1.34 -0.52 7.83
CA THR A 64 -2.27 -0.78 6.73
C THR A 64 -1.89 0.00 5.48
N VAL A 65 -1.43 1.26 5.61
CA VAL A 65 -0.87 2.03 4.48
C VAL A 65 0.34 1.31 3.88
N ALA A 66 1.30 0.90 4.72
CA ALA A 66 2.51 0.20 4.28
C ALA A 66 2.18 -1.11 3.53
N GLU A 67 1.34 -1.97 4.11
CA GLU A 67 0.97 -3.23 3.48
C GLU A 67 0.10 -3.04 2.24
N SER A 68 -0.72 -2.00 2.20
CA SER A 68 -1.49 -1.67 0.99
C SER A 68 -0.57 -1.24 -0.16
N ALA A 69 0.57 -0.61 0.12
CA ALA A 69 1.57 -0.31 -0.89
C ALA A 69 2.21 -1.59 -1.47
N ASN A 70 2.43 -2.63 -0.65
CA ASN A 70 2.80 -3.96 -1.16
C ASN A 70 1.74 -4.52 -2.12
N LEU A 71 0.46 -4.34 -1.79
CA LEU A 71 -0.62 -4.75 -2.69
C LEU A 71 -0.52 -4.02 -4.04
N LEU A 72 -0.22 -2.71 -4.06
CA LEU A 72 -0.05 -1.98 -5.32
C LEU A 72 1.05 -2.56 -6.22
N MET A 73 2.09 -3.15 -5.62
CA MET A 73 3.22 -3.76 -6.32
C MET A 73 3.02 -5.22 -6.71
N MET A 74 1.90 -5.84 -6.32
CA MET A 74 1.63 -7.25 -6.65
C MET A 74 1.46 -7.47 -8.17
N PRO A 75 1.77 -8.68 -8.66
CA PRO A 75 1.49 -9.07 -10.04
C PRO A 75 0.05 -8.78 -10.48
N GLY A 76 -0.07 -8.03 -11.59
CA GLY A 76 -1.32 -7.61 -12.19
C GLY A 76 -2.11 -6.53 -11.43
N ARG A 77 -1.51 -5.87 -10.44
CA ARG A 77 -1.95 -4.54 -9.96
C ARG A 77 -1.11 -3.42 -10.58
N ALA A 78 0.20 -3.64 -10.68
CA ALA A 78 1.13 -2.69 -11.31
C ALA A 78 0.75 -2.37 -12.76
N ARG A 79 0.84 -1.08 -13.13
CA ARG A 79 0.61 -0.61 -14.51
C ARG A 79 1.86 -0.77 -15.37
N ASP A 80 3.02 -0.62 -14.76
CA ASP A 80 4.34 -0.91 -15.33
C ASP A 80 5.31 -1.28 -14.21
N ASN A 81 6.55 -1.60 -14.58
CA ASN A 81 7.64 -1.95 -13.65
C ASN A 81 8.62 -0.78 -13.44
N ASP A 82 8.23 0.45 -13.75
CA ASP A 82 9.07 1.66 -13.65
C ASP A 82 8.49 2.60 -12.58
N LYS A 83 7.87 3.72 -12.99
CA LYS A 83 7.40 4.76 -12.06
C LYS A 83 6.34 4.23 -11.11
N TRP A 84 5.48 3.31 -11.54
CA TRP A 84 4.49 2.68 -10.67
C TRP A 84 5.17 2.02 -9.46
N MET A 85 6.24 1.28 -9.69
CA MET A 85 6.96 0.58 -8.64
C MET A 85 7.72 1.55 -7.74
N ALA A 86 8.33 2.59 -8.34
CA ALA A 86 9.02 3.64 -7.59
C ALA A 86 8.06 4.42 -6.67
N ASP A 87 6.90 4.85 -7.18
CA ASP A 87 5.90 5.59 -6.41
C ASP A 87 5.23 4.71 -5.35
N ALA A 88 4.90 3.46 -5.67
CA ALA A 88 4.36 2.53 -4.69
C ALA A 88 5.38 2.22 -3.58
N LYS A 89 6.69 2.16 -3.91
CA LYS A 89 7.75 2.03 -2.92
C LYS A 89 7.86 3.27 -2.03
N LEU A 90 7.65 4.47 -2.57
CA LEU A 90 7.62 5.70 -1.77
C LEU A 90 6.47 5.67 -0.74
N LEU A 91 5.28 5.18 -1.13
CA LEU A 91 4.16 4.98 -0.20
C LEU A 91 4.48 3.92 0.87
N LEU A 92 5.11 2.80 0.47
CA LEU A 92 5.56 1.77 1.40
C LEU A 92 6.51 2.35 2.45
N ASP A 93 7.49 3.15 2.02
CA ASP A 93 8.49 3.74 2.90
C ASP A 93 7.89 4.77 3.86
N ALA A 94 6.98 5.61 3.38
CA ALA A 94 6.24 6.55 4.22
C ALA A 94 5.39 5.80 5.29
N GLY A 95 4.66 4.77 4.88
CA GLY A 95 3.85 3.94 5.79
C GLY A 95 4.70 3.19 6.83
N ALA A 96 5.81 2.58 6.41
CA ALA A 96 6.72 1.86 7.31
C ALA A 96 7.41 2.80 8.32
N SER A 97 7.79 3.99 7.88
CA SER A 97 8.34 5.03 8.75
C SER A 97 7.29 5.53 9.74
N ALA A 98 6.05 5.75 9.29
CA ALA A 98 4.93 6.13 10.16
C ALA A 98 4.61 5.03 11.19
N TYR A 99 4.64 3.76 10.78
CA TYR A 99 4.46 2.63 11.69
C TYR A 99 5.51 2.62 12.81
N THR A 100 6.77 2.88 12.45
CA THR A 100 7.88 2.95 13.41
C THR A 100 7.74 4.15 14.36
N ALA A 101 7.41 5.33 13.83
CA ALA A 101 7.18 6.53 14.64
C ALA A 101 5.98 6.38 15.58
N ALA A 102 4.91 5.71 15.13
CA ALA A 102 3.74 5.42 15.96
C ALA A 102 4.06 4.45 17.11
N ILE A 103 4.92 3.45 16.90
CA ILE A 103 5.43 2.58 17.98
C ILE A 103 6.21 3.40 19.02
N ALA A 104 7.06 4.31 18.54
CA ALA A 104 7.85 5.19 19.39
C ALA A 104 7.02 6.29 20.07
N LYS A 105 5.74 6.45 19.69
CA LYS A 105 4.87 7.55 20.10
C LYS A 105 5.47 8.92 19.82
N ASP A 106 6.18 9.04 18.70
CA ASP A 106 6.89 10.25 18.28
C ASP A 106 6.02 11.09 17.36
N LEU A 107 5.31 12.07 17.94
CA LEU A 107 4.45 12.96 17.19
C LEU A 107 5.24 13.79 16.17
N ASN A 108 6.44 14.27 16.51
CA ASN A 108 7.23 15.11 15.60
C ASN A 108 7.68 14.32 14.38
N ALA A 109 8.11 13.06 14.57
CA ALA A 109 8.44 12.17 13.48
C ALA A 109 7.22 11.89 12.59
N MET A 110 6.04 11.67 13.17
CA MET A 110 4.81 11.49 12.40
C MET A 110 4.47 12.72 11.54
N VAL A 111 4.59 13.93 12.09
CA VAL A 111 4.35 15.19 11.37
C VAL A 111 5.31 15.37 10.20
N ALA A 112 6.59 15.05 10.41
CA ALA A 112 7.62 15.16 9.36
C ALA A 112 7.34 14.27 8.14
N LEU A 113 6.55 13.20 8.30
CA LEU A 113 6.21 12.27 7.21
C LEU A 113 5.12 12.80 6.26
N ASN A 114 4.44 13.90 6.60
CA ASN A 114 3.37 14.46 5.78
C ASN A 114 3.82 14.79 4.37
N GLN A 115 5.03 15.37 4.21
CA GLN A 115 5.55 15.73 2.89
C GLN A 115 5.86 14.48 2.05
N GLN A 116 6.50 13.48 2.65
CA GLN A 116 6.82 12.23 1.95
C GLN A 116 5.56 11.47 1.53
N LEU A 117 4.56 11.41 2.41
CA LEU A 117 3.27 10.78 2.10
C LEU A 117 2.51 11.55 1.02
N TYR A 118 2.54 12.89 1.07
CA TYR A 118 1.96 13.75 0.03
C TYR A 118 2.59 13.47 -1.33
N GLU A 119 3.93 13.44 -1.40
CA GLU A 119 4.67 13.13 -2.62
C GLU A 119 4.28 11.76 -3.18
N ALA A 120 4.24 10.72 -2.35
CA ALA A 120 3.81 9.37 -2.75
C ALA A 120 2.42 9.34 -3.41
N CYS A 121 1.48 10.11 -2.87
CA CYS A 121 0.13 10.19 -3.41
C CYS A 121 0.07 11.00 -4.71
N VAL A 122 0.78 12.12 -4.79
CA VAL A 122 0.69 13.06 -5.91
C VAL A 122 1.41 12.53 -7.14
N THR A 123 2.64 12.04 -7.01
CA THR A 123 3.43 11.56 -8.16
C THR A 123 2.72 10.42 -8.87
N CYS A 124 2.29 9.41 -8.10
CA CYS A 124 1.55 8.26 -8.64
C CYS A 124 0.25 8.68 -9.33
N HIS A 125 -0.52 9.59 -8.72
CA HIS A 125 -1.80 10.00 -9.31
C HIS A 125 -1.63 10.88 -10.55
N MET A 126 -0.59 11.71 -10.61
CA MET A 126 -0.28 12.51 -11.81
C MET A 126 0.00 11.61 -13.01
N ASP A 127 0.70 10.50 -12.79
CA ASP A 127 1.09 9.58 -13.87
C ASP A 127 0.00 8.56 -14.21
N TYR A 128 -0.73 8.05 -13.21
CA TYR A 128 -1.58 6.86 -13.38
C TYR A 128 -3.07 7.04 -13.10
N ARG A 129 -3.51 8.19 -12.55
CA ARG A 129 -4.93 8.43 -12.28
C ARG A 129 -5.53 9.37 -13.34
N PRO A 130 -6.40 8.87 -14.23
CA PRO A 130 -7.06 9.70 -15.21
C PRO A 130 -7.81 10.87 -14.55
N ASN A 131 -7.68 12.07 -15.13
CA ASN A 131 -8.31 13.30 -14.66
C ASN A 131 -7.89 13.74 -13.24
N TYR A 132 -6.76 13.28 -12.71
CA TYR A 132 -6.19 13.84 -11.50
C TYR A 132 -5.79 15.32 -11.71
N GLY A 133 -6.02 16.15 -10.68
CA GLY A 133 -5.77 17.60 -10.74
C GLY A 133 -6.71 18.43 -11.62
N ARG A 134 -7.63 17.79 -12.36
CA ARG A 134 -8.60 18.51 -13.20
C ARG A 134 -9.89 18.78 -12.44
N ARG A 135 -10.37 20.02 -12.48
CA ARG A 135 -11.73 20.37 -12.03
C ARG A 135 -12.72 19.64 -12.93
N PRO A 136 -13.75 18.93 -12.41
CA PRO A 136 -14.73 18.26 -13.25
C PRO A 136 -15.36 19.29 -14.19
N THR A 137 -15.19 19.11 -15.49
CA THR A 137 -15.78 19.97 -16.51
C THR A 137 -17.27 19.65 -16.62
N GLY A 138 -18.08 20.09 -15.64
CA GLY A 138 -19.54 20.31 -15.74
C GLY A 138 -20.46 19.24 -16.35
N ALA A 139 -19.99 18.06 -16.72
CA ALA A 139 -20.73 17.05 -17.46
C ALA A 139 -20.69 15.75 -16.66
N GLY A 140 -21.62 15.60 -15.72
CA GLY A 140 -21.73 14.35 -14.96
C GLY A 140 -22.28 14.44 -13.55
N GLN A 141 -22.81 15.59 -13.10
CA GLN A 141 -23.67 15.60 -11.91
C GLN A 141 -25.02 14.93 -12.25
N LYS A 142 -25.03 13.60 -12.37
CA LYS A 142 -26.25 12.84 -12.06
C LYS A 142 -26.24 12.67 -10.54
N LYS A 143 -27.15 13.41 -9.90
CA LYS A 143 -27.56 13.16 -8.52
C LYS A 143 -27.88 11.67 -8.37
N GLN A 144 -27.25 11.04 -7.39
CA GLN A 144 -27.90 9.93 -6.67
C GLN A 144 -28.79 10.56 -5.61
#